data_AF-A0A7C1M8Y0-F1
#
_entry.id   AF-A0A7C1M8Y0-F1
#
_cell.length_a   1.000
_cell.length_b   1.000
_cell.length_c   1.000
_cell.angle_alpha   90.00
_cell.angle_beta   90.00
_cell.angle_gamma   90.00
#
_symmetry.space_group_name_H-M   'P 1'
#
loop_
_entity.id
_entity.type
_entity.pdbx_description
1 polymer ?
#
loop_
_entity_poly.entity_id
_entity_poly.type
_entity_poly.pdbx_seq_one_letter_code
_entity_poly.pdbx_strand_id
1 'polypeptide(L)' 'MKKIMYLFLFILLSAGLTSCEALLDDCKICRLNVYENGNLINSMQEAEYCGAELVTIQNTPPQTDGAITYIWECN' A
#
# COMPACT_ATOMS: atom_id res chain seq x y z
N MET A 1 -38.90 -3.86 -13.59
CA MET A 1 -37.47 -3.83 -14.00
C MET A 1 -36.59 -3.00 -13.07
N LYS A 2 -36.96 -1.77 -12.67
CA LYS A 2 -36.15 -0.92 -11.75
C LYS A 2 -35.76 -1.59 -10.42
N LYS A 3 -36.64 -2.37 -9.79
CA LYS A 3 -36.36 -3.08 -8.52
C LYS A 3 -35.22 -4.10 -8.63
N ILE A 4 -35.07 -4.75 -9.79
CA ILE A 4 -34.00 -5.73 -10.04
C ILE A 4 -32.67 -5.00 -10.25
N MET A 5 -32.70 -3.84 -10.89
CA MET A 5 -31.51 -2.98 -11.06
C MET A 5 -30.97 -2.49 -9.71
N TYR A 6 -31.85 -2.05 -8.80
CA TYR A 6 -31.43 -1.65 -7.46
C TYR A 6 -30.88 -2.81 -6.63
N LEU A 7 -31.44 -4.01 -6.80
CA LEU A 7 -30.94 -5.21 -6.13
C LEU A 7 -29.55 -5.61 -6.63
N PHE A 8 -29.31 -5.56 -7.95
CA PHE A 8 -27.99 -5.77 -8.53
C PHE A 8 -26.97 -4.73 -8.07
N LEU A 9 -27.36 -3.47 -8.02
CA LEU A 9 -26.50 -2.39 -7.53
C LEU A 9 -26.14 -2.61 -6.05
N PHE A 10 -27.11 -2.99 -5.22
CA PHE A 10 -26.87 -3.26 -3.80
C PHE A 10 -25.92 -4.44 -3.58
N ILE A 11 -26.06 -5.52 -4.35
CA ILE A 11 -25.16 -6.68 -4.29
C ILE A 11 -23.73 -6.28 -4.68
N LEU A 12 -23.55 -5.51 -5.76
CA LEU A 12 -22.24 -5.02 -6.20
C LEU A 12 -21.57 -4.13 -5.15
N LEU A 13 -22.31 -3.21 -4.52
CA LEU A 13 -21.79 -2.37 -3.44
C LEU A 13 -21.40 -3.20 -2.20
N SER A 14 -22.21 -4.19 -1.83
CA SER A 14 -21.91 -5.03 -0.66
C SER A 14 -20.67 -5.91 -0.87
N ALA A 15 -20.44 -6.42 -2.08
CA ALA A 15 -19.27 -7.23 -2.41
C ALA A 15 -17.98 -6.40 -2.48
N GLY A 16 -18.07 -5.11 -2.81
CA GLY A 16 -16.91 -4.20 -2.80
C GLY A 16 -16.43 -3.86 -1.38
N LEU A 17 -17.29 -3.98 -0.37
CA LEU A 17 -16.92 -3.71 1.02
C LEU A 17 -16.11 -4.87 1.64
N THR A 18 -16.43 -6.11 1.29
CA THR A 18 -15.72 -7.31 1.81
C THR A 18 -14.30 -7.44 1.24
N SER A 19 -14.02 -6.91 0.06
CA SER A 19 -12.65 -6.89 -0.50
C SER A 19 -11.71 -5.95 0.24
N CYS A 20 -12.24 -4.96 0.98
CA CYS A 20 -11.41 -4.08 1.80
C CYS A 20 -10.96 -4.76 3.10
N GLU A 21 -11.72 -5.73 3.63
CA GLU A 21 -11.35 -6.46 4.85
C GLU A 21 -10.07 -7.27 4.63
N ALA A 22 -9.91 -7.90 3.46
CA ALA A 22 -8.68 -8.59 3.09
C ALA A 22 -7.46 -7.67 2.91
N LEU A 23 -7.67 -6.37 2.65
CA LEU A 23 -6.60 -5.38 2.63
C LEU A 23 -6.23 -4.92 4.04
N LEU A 24 -7.17 -4.94 4.98
CA LEU A 24 -7.00 -4.46 6.36
C LEU A 24 -6.19 -5.43 7.24
N ASP A 25 -6.23 -6.73 6.95
CA ASP A 25 -5.54 -7.77 7.74
C ASP A 25 -4.09 -8.08 7.28
N ASP A 26 -3.63 -7.52 6.15
CA ASP A 26 -2.23 -7.68 5.71
C ASP A 26 -1.38 -6.57 6.36
N CYS A 27 -0.67 -6.94 7.43
CA CYS A 27 0.33 -6.10 8.08
C CYS A 27 1.73 -6.51 7.63
N LYS A 28 2.57 -5.52 7.31
CA LYS A 28 3.98 -5.73 6.96
C LYS A 28 4.88 -4.76 7.69
N ILE A 29 6.13 -5.16 7.91
CA ILE A 29 7.14 -4.27 8.45
C ILE A 29 7.79 -3.55 7.27
N CYS A 30 7.67 -2.23 7.23
CA CYS A 30 8.29 -1.41 6.20
C CYS A 30 9.37 -0.50 6.78
N ARG A 31 10.32 -0.13 5.92
CA ARG A 31 11.32 0.89 6.21
C ARG A 31 11.64 1.69 4.96
N LEU A 32 12.06 2.94 5.17
CA LEU A 32 12.55 3.80 4.10
C LEU A 32 14.07 3.66 4.00
N ASN A 33 14.52 3.08 2.90
CA ASN A 33 15.93 2.91 2.57
C ASN A 33 16.40 4.07 1.70
N VAL A 34 17.65 4.47 1.91
CA VAL A 34 18.35 5.48 1.12
C VAL A 34 19.53 4.80 0.43
N TYR A 35 19.52 4.89 -0.88
CA TYR A 35 20.54 4.34 -1.76
C TYR A 35 21.36 5.46 -2.38
N GLU A 36 22.68 5.31 -2.45
CA GLU A 36 23.55 6.16 -3.25
C GLU A 36 24.19 5.32 -4.35
N ASN A 37 23.96 5.69 -5.61
CA ASN A 37 24.44 4.93 -6.78
C ASN A 37 24.06 3.43 -6.72
N GLY A 38 22.87 3.13 -6.19
CA GLY A 38 22.37 1.75 -6.02
C GLY A 38 22.90 1.00 -4.79
N ASN A 39 23.77 1.61 -3.98
CA ASN A 39 24.26 1.02 -2.73
C ASN A 39 23.46 1.57 -1.55
N LEU A 40 23.01 0.68 -0.66
CA LEU A 40 22.32 1.10 0.56
C LEU A 40 23.29 1.87 1.46
N ILE A 41 22.99 3.14 1.75
CA ILE A 41 23.80 3.99 2.63
C ILE A 41 23.12 4.30 3.96
N ASN A 42 21.79 4.22 4.02
CA ASN A 42 21.03 4.44 5.23
C ASN A 42 19.69 3.69 5.19
N SER A 43 19.20 3.30 6.35
CA SER A 43 17.86 2.72 6.54
C SER A 43 17.22 3.40 7.75
N MET A 44 16.02 3.94 7.56
CA MET A 44 15.23 4.44 8.68
C MET A 44 14.72 3.28 9.55
N GLN A 45 14.25 3.63 10.75
CA GLN A 45 13.67 2.67 11.67
C GLN A 45 12.47 1.94 11.03
N GLU A 46 12.42 0.64 11.25
CA GLU A 46 11.31 -0.23 10.83
C GLU A 46 10.04 0.11 11.61
N ALA A 47 8.92 0.10 10.91
CA ALA A 47 7.59 0.26 11.48
C ALA A 47 6.61 -0.72 10.82
N GLU A 48 5.65 -1.19 11.60
CA GLU A 48 4.57 -2.04 11.11
C GLU A 48 3.46 -1.17 10.52
N TYR A 49 3.02 -1.53 9.31
CA TYR A 49 1.95 -0.85 8.59
C TYR A 49 0.93 -1.88 8.13
N CYS A 50 -0.34 -1.54 8.26
CA CYS A 50 -1.46 -2.40 7.87
C CYS A 50 -2.46 -1.62 7.01
N GLY A 51 -3.31 -2.34 6.27
CA GLY A 51 -4.47 -1.69 5.64
C GLY A 51 -4.11 -0.65 4.58
N ALA A 52 -4.90 0.43 4.57
CA ALA A 52 -4.74 1.52 3.61
C ALA A 52 -3.37 2.22 3.70
N GLU A 53 -2.76 2.24 4.89
CA GLU A 53 -1.44 2.84 5.08
C GLU A 53 -0.36 1.99 4.40
N LEU A 54 -0.38 0.67 4.60
CA LEU A 54 0.51 -0.26 3.90
C LEU A 54 0.37 -0.13 2.38
N VAL A 55 -0.87 -0.10 1.88
CA VAL A 55 -1.15 0.08 0.46
C VAL A 55 -0.58 1.39 -0.06
N THR A 56 -0.67 2.48 0.72
CA THR A 56 -0.12 3.78 0.34
C THR A 56 1.41 3.73 0.26
N ILE A 57 2.06 3.13 1.24
CA ILE A 57 3.52 2.98 1.28
C ILE A 57 4.01 2.13 0.11
N GLN A 58 3.40 0.98 -0.14
CA GLN A 58 3.81 0.09 -1.23
C GLN A 58 3.60 0.69 -2.62
N ASN A 59 2.63 1.59 -2.78
CA ASN A 59 2.41 2.33 -4.02
C ASN A 59 3.22 3.63 -4.12
N THR A 60 4.04 3.96 -3.11
CA THR A 60 4.90 5.13 -3.17
C THR A 60 6.09 4.84 -4.10
N PRO A 61 6.21 5.54 -5.24
CA PRO A 61 7.31 5.30 -6.16
C PRO A 61 8.64 5.79 -5.56
N PRO A 62 9.77 5.16 -5.93
CA PRO A 62 11.10 5.64 -5.57
C PRO A 62 11.27 7.13 -5.90
N GLN A 63 11.86 7.87 -4.98
CA GLN A 63 12.21 9.28 -5.20
C GLN A 63 13.72 9.39 -5.39
N THR A 64 14.17 10.01 -6.47
CA THR A 64 15.60 10.18 -6.77
C THR A 64 15.96 11.66 -6.80
N ASP A 65 16.98 12.03 -6.02
CA ASP A 65 17.62 13.35 -6.04
C ASP A 65 19.13 13.18 -6.26
N GLY A 66 19.59 13.51 -7.47
CA GLY A 66 20.96 13.26 -7.90
C GLY A 66 21.32 11.76 -7.88
N ALA A 67 22.33 11.40 -7.06
CA ALA A 67 22.75 10.01 -6.87
C ALA A 67 21.97 9.27 -5.76
N ILE A 68 21.15 10.00 -5.00
CA ILE A 68 20.42 9.49 -3.84
C ILE A 68 19.03 9.03 -4.26
N THR A 69 18.64 7.82 -3.88
CA THR A 69 17.30 7.26 -4.13
C THR A 69 16.68 6.78 -2.84
N TYR A 70 15.46 7.23 -2.56
CA TYR A 70 14.66 6.84 -1.41
C TYR A 70 13.64 5.79 -1.85
N ILE A 71 13.65 4.62 -1.21
CA ILE A 71 12.79 3.48 -1.57
C ILE A 71 12.15 2.92 -0.30
N TRP A 72 10.83 2.75 -0.33
CA TRP A 72 10.12 1.97 0.68
C TRP A 72 10.26 0.48 0.38
N GLU A 73 10.75 -0.26 1.36
CA GLU A 73 10.81 -1.72 1.32
C GLU A 73 9.99 -2.28 2.47
N CYS A 74 9.06 -3.17 2.15
CA CYS A 74 8.17 -3.84 3.08
C CYS A 74 8.37 -5.35 3.00
N ASN A 75 8.48 -6.02 4.14
CA ASN A 75 8.64 -7.47 4.25
C ASN A 75 7.54 -8.09 5.12
#